data_AF-A0AAD9VKH7-F1
#
_entry.id   AF-A0AAD9VKH7-F1
#
_cell.length_a   1.000
_cell.length_b   1.000
_cell.length_c   1.000
_cell.angle_alpha   90.00
_cell.angle_beta   90.00
_cell.angle_gamma   90.00
#
_symmetry.space_group_name_H-M   'P 1'
#
loop_
_entity.id
_entity.type
_entity.pdbx_description
1 polymer ?
#
loop_
_entity_poly.entity_id
_entity_poly.type
_entity_poly.pdbx_seq_one_letter_code
_entity_poly.pdbx_strand_id
1 'polypeptide(L)'
;MDLNAKYEVAIQRMVNLLAEVTKKAKAVTCSPSKKLIEDLNVFQIFIEKEMRTTPMMQHAYEIQIFSSREDLKRAVKDVQCFNVLLEEERSKFDDFKRETIFDIAKEESILQSFKKIAEKNIAEQIKKSEEEMLATRKEHHARIELLQKEINSFVGRISLINVKNTAREEDLQKIHLETQNKSIELLAKYDRDIGAKCRLFEKLTLKNNILEKEQKELCIRLANQNVLYVQLKEEQEEAITKAFVEGLEKFKRNRAAKIIQRTWRSYRERLLLKKKKKKTKKK
;
A
#
# COMPACT_ATOMS: atom_id res chain seq x y z
N MET A 1 -58.22 111.49 17.16
CA MET A 1 -59.19 112.51 17.60
C MET A 1 -60.42 111.77 18.05
N ASP A 2 -60.76 111.89 19.32
CA ASP A 2 -61.55 110.89 20.03
C ASP A 2 -63.02 110.90 19.59
N LEU A 3 -63.42 109.90 18.79
CA LEU A 3 -64.80 109.73 18.31
C LEU A 3 -65.77 109.57 19.49
N ASN A 4 -65.32 108.99 20.60
CA ASN A 4 -66.07 108.92 21.85
C ASN A 4 -66.47 110.32 22.35
N ALA A 5 -65.55 111.28 22.35
CA ALA A 5 -65.86 112.64 22.81
C ALA A 5 -66.92 113.35 21.96
N LYS A 6 -67.02 113.02 20.66
CA LYS A 6 -68.08 113.56 19.78
C LYS A 6 -69.43 112.87 19.97
N TYR A 7 -69.44 111.54 20.18
CA TYR A 7 -70.66 110.81 20.46
C TYR A 7 -71.24 111.15 21.84
N GLU A 8 -70.40 111.28 22.88
CA GLU A 8 -70.82 111.72 24.22
C GLU A 8 -71.52 113.10 24.16
N VAL A 9 -70.96 114.04 23.41
CA VAL A 9 -71.52 115.40 23.25
C VAL A 9 -72.85 115.39 22.49
N ALA A 10 -73.01 114.51 21.50
CA ALA A 10 -74.27 114.37 20.76
C ALA A 10 -75.38 113.71 21.60
N ILE A 11 -75.03 112.67 22.38
CA ILE A 11 -75.94 112.02 23.34
C ILE A 11 -76.40 113.04 24.38
N GLN A 12 -75.47 113.80 24.96
CA GLN A 12 -75.79 114.81 25.97
C GLN A 12 -76.69 115.93 25.40
N ARG A 13 -76.50 116.33 24.14
CA ARG A 13 -77.36 117.32 23.45
C ARG A 13 -78.77 116.79 23.20
N MET A 14 -78.93 115.54 22.76
CA MET A 14 -80.26 114.95 22.54
C MET A 14 -81.00 114.72 23.86
N VAL A 15 -80.31 114.27 24.91
CA VAL A 15 -80.90 114.13 26.26
C VAL A 15 -81.39 115.48 26.79
N ASN A 16 -80.60 116.55 26.61
CA ASN A 16 -80.98 117.90 27.02
C ASN A 16 -82.17 118.46 26.22
N LEU A 17 -82.21 118.22 24.90
CA LEU A 17 -83.34 118.61 24.05
C LEU A 17 -84.64 117.88 24.43
N LEU A 18 -84.58 116.57 24.68
CA LEU A 18 -85.74 115.79 25.11
C LEU A 18 -86.20 116.19 26.51
N ALA A 19 -85.27 116.51 27.41
CA ALA A 19 -85.57 117.06 28.74
C ALA A 19 -86.26 118.43 28.66
N GLU A 20 -85.86 119.30 27.73
CA GLU A 20 -86.56 120.57 27.48
C GLU A 20 -87.97 120.37 26.91
N VAL A 21 -88.15 119.42 25.98
CA VAL A 21 -89.46 119.10 25.41
C VAL A 21 -90.40 118.51 26.45
N THR A 22 -89.93 117.62 27.33
CA THR A 22 -90.72 117.11 28.46
C THR A 22 -91.03 118.21 29.49
N LYS A 23 -90.13 119.16 29.71
CA LYS A 23 -90.39 120.33 30.57
C LYS A 23 -91.46 121.25 29.98
N LYS A 24 -91.45 121.48 28.66
CA LYS A 24 -92.48 122.26 27.95
C LYS A 24 -93.83 121.54 27.90
N ALA A 25 -93.85 120.21 27.78
CA ALA A 25 -95.09 119.42 27.79
C ALA A 25 -95.81 119.43 29.16
N LYS A 26 -95.08 119.61 30.28
CA LYS A 26 -95.67 119.75 31.62
C LYS A 26 -96.45 121.07 31.84
N ALA A 27 -96.23 122.09 31.01
CA ALA A 27 -96.88 123.40 31.15
C ALA A 27 -98.27 123.49 30.52
N VAL A 28 -98.75 122.45 29.81
CA VAL A 28 -100.05 122.45 29.13
C VAL A 28 -100.95 121.36 29.74
N THR A 29 -101.92 121.80 30.54
CA THR A 29 -102.91 120.95 31.21
C THR A 29 -104.08 120.59 30.28
N CYS A 30 -104.07 119.37 29.73
CA CYS A 30 -105.28 118.65 29.31
C CYS A 30 -105.03 117.12 29.30
N SER A 31 -106.00 116.30 29.73
CA SER A 31 -105.81 114.92 30.24
C SER A 31 -105.24 113.82 29.30
N PRO A 32 -105.11 113.96 27.96
CA PRO A 32 -104.37 112.97 27.15
C PRO A 32 -102.84 113.03 27.32
N SER A 33 -102.31 114.06 28.00
CA SER A 33 -100.87 114.36 28.02
C SER A 33 -100.00 113.49 28.94
N LYS A 34 -100.57 112.79 29.94
CA LYS A 34 -99.77 111.97 30.89
C LYS A 34 -99.21 110.68 30.27
N LYS A 35 -100.00 109.98 29.44
CA LYS A 35 -99.57 108.75 28.76
C LYS A 35 -98.45 109.02 27.75
N LEU A 36 -98.57 110.14 27.02
CA LEU A 36 -97.54 110.61 26.11
C LEU A 36 -96.22 110.93 26.84
N ILE A 37 -96.28 111.49 28.06
CA ILE A 37 -95.08 111.79 28.86
C ILE A 37 -94.41 110.52 29.39
N GLU A 38 -95.18 109.50 29.79
CA GLU A 38 -94.62 108.19 30.20
C GLU A 38 -94.01 107.43 29.01
N ASP A 39 -94.70 107.39 27.87
CA ASP A 39 -94.19 106.78 26.63
C ASP A 39 -92.93 107.51 26.13
N LEU A 40 -92.88 108.85 26.26
CA LEU A 40 -91.68 109.64 25.94
C LEU A 40 -90.52 109.35 26.89
N ASN A 41 -90.77 109.09 28.18
CA ASN A 41 -89.71 108.71 29.13
C ASN A 41 -89.19 107.28 28.88
N VAL A 42 -90.06 106.33 28.56
CA VAL A 42 -89.65 104.96 28.16
C VAL A 42 -88.87 105.01 26.84
N PHE A 43 -89.32 105.83 25.89
CA PHE A 43 -88.61 106.07 24.64
C PHE A 43 -87.25 106.72 24.87
N GLN A 44 -87.14 107.67 25.81
CA GLN A 44 -85.88 108.28 26.21
C GLN A 44 -84.90 107.23 26.79
N ILE A 45 -85.36 106.37 27.69
CA ILE A 45 -84.52 105.30 28.28
C ILE A 45 -84.09 104.28 27.21
N PHE A 46 -85.00 103.91 26.31
CA PHE A 46 -84.70 102.98 25.22
C PHE A 46 -83.68 103.57 24.24
N ILE A 47 -83.88 104.83 23.81
CA ILE A 47 -82.94 105.54 22.94
C ILE A 47 -81.59 105.71 23.64
N GLU A 48 -81.54 106.04 24.93
CA GLU A 48 -80.27 106.20 25.63
C GLU A 48 -79.52 104.87 25.76
N LYS A 49 -80.23 103.77 26.01
CA LYS A 49 -79.64 102.42 26.03
C LYS A 49 -79.11 102.03 24.64
N GLU A 50 -79.92 102.16 23.60
CA GLU A 50 -79.54 101.88 22.21
C GLU A 50 -78.39 102.76 21.72
N MET A 51 -78.45 104.07 22.00
CA MET A 51 -77.38 105.00 21.62
C MET A 51 -76.10 104.83 22.43
N ARG A 52 -76.10 104.11 23.55
CA ARG A 52 -74.88 103.70 24.26
C ARG A 52 -74.37 102.32 23.82
N THR A 53 -75.25 101.36 23.58
CA THR A 53 -74.84 99.99 23.18
C THR A 53 -74.39 99.90 21.73
N THR A 54 -75.02 100.65 20.82
CA THR A 54 -74.76 100.56 19.38
C THR A 54 -73.38 101.11 18.98
N PRO A 55 -72.91 102.26 19.50
CA PRO A 55 -71.54 102.72 19.27
C PRO A 55 -70.49 101.82 19.93
N MET A 56 -70.79 101.25 21.10
CA MET A 56 -69.87 100.37 21.82
C MET A 56 -69.69 99.01 21.11
N MET A 57 -70.77 98.43 20.59
CA MET A 57 -70.69 97.23 19.74
C MET A 57 -70.00 97.52 18.41
N GLN A 58 -70.26 98.66 17.77
CA GLN A 58 -69.57 99.07 16.55
C GLN A 58 -68.07 99.26 16.79
N HIS A 59 -67.67 99.90 17.89
CA HIS A 59 -66.26 100.09 18.22
C HIS A 59 -65.56 98.76 18.55
N ALA A 60 -66.20 97.87 19.30
CA ALA A 60 -65.66 96.53 19.56
C ALA A 60 -65.51 95.71 18.27
N TYR A 61 -66.47 95.81 17.36
CA TYR A 61 -66.42 95.18 16.04
C TYR A 61 -65.31 95.76 15.15
N GLU A 62 -65.11 97.08 15.17
CA GLU A 62 -63.99 97.75 14.48
C GLU A 62 -62.63 97.33 15.03
N ILE A 63 -62.48 97.22 16.36
CA ILE A 63 -61.26 96.70 17.00
C ILE A 63 -61.00 95.26 16.59
N GLN A 64 -62.04 94.41 16.59
CA GLN A 64 -61.93 93.01 16.18
C GLN A 64 -61.58 92.88 14.69
N ILE A 65 -62.15 93.71 13.81
CA ILE A 65 -61.76 93.76 12.39
C ILE A 65 -60.31 94.19 12.25
N PHE A 66 -59.89 95.20 13.01
CA PHE A 66 -58.52 95.69 12.96
C PHE A 66 -57.52 94.63 13.45
N SER A 67 -57.81 93.95 14.56
CA SER A 67 -56.98 92.85 15.06
C SER A 67 -56.93 91.69 14.08
N SER A 68 -58.09 91.27 13.54
CA SER A 68 -58.16 90.21 12.51
C SER A 68 -57.37 90.59 11.25
N ARG A 69 -57.37 91.88 10.87
CA ARG A 69 -56.60 92.38 9.72
C ARG A 69 -55.10 92.35 9.99
N GLU A 70 -54.66 92.68 11.20
CA GLU A 70 -53.25 92.57 11.60
C GLU A 70 -52.79 91.11 11.72
N ASP A 71 -53.65 90.22 12.22
CA ASP A 71 -53.39 88.78 12.24
C ASP A 71 -53.31 88.21 10.82
N LEU A 72 -54.18 88.64 9.91
CA LEU A 72 -54.15 88.25 8.51
C LEU A 72 -52.89 88.76 7.80
N LYS A 73 -52.46 89.99 8.10
CA LYS A 73 -51.15 90.51 7.61
C LYS A 73 -49.97 89.70 8.14
N ARG A 74 -49.99 89.28 9.42
CA ARG A 74 -48.96 88.39 10.00
C ARG A 74 -48.95 87.03 9.32
N ALA A 75 -50.12 86.39 9.19
CA ALA A 75 -50.24 85.12 8.50
C ALA A 75 -49.76 85.19 7.04
N VAL A 76 -50.04 86.28 6.32
CA VAL A 76 -49.52 86.49 4.95
C VAL A 76 -48.00 86.58 4.94
N LYS A 77 -47.38 87.29 5.90
CA LYS A 77 -45.91 87.35 6.02
C LYS A 77 -45.31 86.00 6.36
N ASP A 78 -45.95 85.23 7.25
CA ASP A 78 -45.48 83.89 7.63
C ASP A 78 -45.57 82.92 6.44
N VAL A 79 -46.66 82.96 5.66
CA VAL A 79 -46.80 82.18 4.42
C VAL A 79 -45.73 82.57 3.39
N GLN A 80 -45.43 83.86 3.25
CA GLN A 80 -44.33 84.30 2.38
C GLN A 80 -42.98 83.78 2.85
N CYS A 81 -42.70 83.84 4.16
CA CYS A 81 -41.47 83.31 4.75
C CYS A 81 -41.36 81.79 4.53
N PHE A 82 -42.43 81.03 4.79
CA PHE A 82 -42.45 79.59 4.56
C PHE A 82 -42.28 79.22 3.09
N ASN A 83 -42.83 80.00 2.17
CA ASN A 83 -42.60 79.77 0.74
C ASN A 83 -41.13 79.97 0.36
N VAL A 84 -40.46 80.99 0.89
CA VAL A 84 -39.02 81.20 0.66
C VAL A 84 -38.22 80.02 1.20
N LEU A 85 -38.47 79.60 2.44
CA LEU A 85 -37.79 78.45 3.05
C LEU A 85 -38.04 77.15 2.27
N LEU A 86 -39.26 76.94 1.78
CA LEU A 86 -39.62 75.75 1.02
C LEU A 86 -38.92 75.73 -0.36
N GLU A 87 -38.78 76.86 -1.03
CA GLU A 87 -38.01 76.97 -2.27
C GLU A 87 -36.50 76.79 -2.04
N GLU A 88 -35.96 77.29 -0.93
CA GLU A 88 -34.56 77.04 -0.55
C GLU A 88 -34.30 75.54 -0.28
N GLU A 89 -35.18 74.87 0.47
CA GLU A 89 -35.06 73.43 0.72
C GLU A 89 -35.24 72.60 -0.55
N ARG A 90 -36.13 73.01 -1.47
CA ARG A 90 -36.25 72.39 -2.80
C ARG A 90 -34.95 72.52 -3.60
N SER A 91 -34.35 73.71 -3.61
CA SER A 91 -33.06 73.93 -4.29
C SER A 91 -31.96 73.06 -3.70
N LYS A 92 -31.82 73.00 -2.37
CA LYS A 92 -30.84 72.14 -1.70
C LYS A 92 -31.06 70.66 -2.02
N PHE A 93 -32.31 70.21 -2.03
CA PHE A 93 -32.64 68.84 -2.39
C PHE A 93 -32.31 68.51 -3.84
N ASP A 94 -32.57 69.43 -4.77
CA ASP A 94 -32.21 69.27 -6.18
C ASP A 94 -30.69 69.25 -6.38
N ASP A 95 -29.93 70.06 -5.63
CA ASP A 95 -28.46 70.01 -5.62
C ASP A 95 -27.95 68.66 -5.09
N PHE A 96 -28.47 68.21 -3.95
CA PHE A 96 -28.13 66.90 -3.38
C PHE A 96 -28.45 65.74 -4.34
N LYS A 97 -29.60 65.80 -5.02
CA LYS A 97 -29.99 64.79 -6.00
C LYS A 97 -29.03 64.78 -7.20
N ARG A 98 -28.61 65.95 -7.68
CA ARG A 98 -27.63 66.07 -8.78
C ARG A 98 -26.27 65.49 -8.38
N GLU A 99 -25.80 65.80 -7.18
CA GLU A 99 -24.55 65.25 -6.64
C GLU A 99 -24.61 63.73 -6.50
N THR A 100 -25.70 63.21 -5.92
CA THR A 100 -25.91 61.76 -5.76
C THR A 100 -25.91 61.03 -7.12
N ILE A 101 -26.58 61.60 -8.13
CA ILE A 101 -26.59 61.03 -9.49
C ILE A 101 -25.19 61.03 -10.10
N PHE A 102 -24.43 62.11 -9.90
CA PHE A 102 -23.05 62.21 -10.39
C PHE A 102 -22.15 61.17 -9.73
N ASP A 103 -22.26 60.98 -8.41
CA ASP A 103 -21.48 60.00 -7.68
C ASP A 103 -21.81 58.57 -8.10
N ILE A 104 -23.10 58.24 -8.27
CA ILE A 104 -23.53 56.93 -8.80
C ILE A 104 -22.90 56.67 -10.17
N ALA A 105 -22.98 57.64 -11.09
CA ALA A 105 -22.41 57.49 -12.44
C ALA A 105 -20.88 57.30 -12.40
N LYS A 106 -20.19 57.97 -11.47
CA LYS A 106 -18.74 57.81 -11.26
C LYS A 106 -18.41 56.41 -10.72
N GLU A 107 -19.14 55.92 -9.73
CA GLU A 107 -18.96 54.58 -9.16
C GLU A 107 -19.24 53.49 -10.19
N GLU A 108 -20.30 53.63 -11.00
CA GLU A 108 -20.62 52.71 -12.09
C GLU A 108 -19.49 52.64 -13.13
N SER A 109 -18.90 53.79 -13.50
CA SER A 109 -17.75 53.84 -14.40
C SER A 109 -16.52 53.11 -13.83
N ILE A 110 -16.25 53.30 -12.53
CA ILE A 110 -15.17 52.62 -11.82
C ILE A 110 -15.42 51.10 -11.81
N LEU A 111 -16.63 50.64 -11.45
CA LEU A 111 -17.01 49.23 -11.46
C LEU A 111 -16.86 48.59 -12.85
N GLN A 112 -17.27 49.29 -13.91
CA GLN A 112 -17.08 48.81 -15.28
C GLN A 112 -15.60 48.69 -15.64
N SER A 113 -14.76 49.64 -15.22
CA SER A 113 -13.32 49.56 -15.46
C SER A 113 -12.68 48.37 -14.73
N PHE A 114 -13.04 48.15 -13.46
CA PHE A 114 -12.57 47.01 -12.68
C PHE A 114 -13.02 45.69 -13.28
N LYS A 115 -14.27 45.59 -13.73
CA LYS A 115 -14.80 44.40 -14.39
C LYS A 115 -14.01 44.06 -15.65
N LYS A 116 -13.74 45.05 -16.51
CA LYS A 116 -12.93 44.84 -17.73
C LYS A 116 -11.50 44.39 -17.42
N ILE A 117 -10.88 44.98 -16.40
CA ILE A 117 -9.53 44.59 -15.96
C ILE A 117 -9.54 43.16 -15.41
N ALA A 118 -10.52 42.81 -14.58
CA ALA A 118 -10.65 41.48 -14.00
C ALA A 118 -10.89 40.42 -15.09
N GLU A 119 -11.79 40.66 -16.03
CA GLU A 119 -12.06 39.77 -17.16
C GLU A 119 -10.80 39.53 -18.00
N LYS A 120 -10.04 40.59 -18.30
CA LYS A 120 -8.77 40.48 -19.03
C LYS A 120 -7.73 39.67 -18.25
N ASN A 121 -7.55 39.95 -16.96
CA ASN A 121 -6.56 39.26 -16.12
C ASN A 121 -6.91 37.78 -15.96
N ILE A 122 -8.19 37.44 -15.76
CA ILE A 122 -8.65 36.05 -15.69
C ILE A 122 -8.38 35.34 -17.02
N ALA A 123 -8.72 35.96 -18.15
CA ALA A 123 -8.47 35.37 -19.47
C ALA A 123 -6.98 35.13 -19.73
N GLU A 124 -6.12 36.08 -19.35
CA GLU A 124 -4.65 35.92 -19.48
C GLU A 124 -4.10 34.82 -18.56
N GLN A 125 -4.59 34.71 -17.33
CA GLN A 125 -4.18 33.65 -16.41
C GLN A 125 -4.62 32.27 -16.90
N ILE A 126 -5.87 32.13 -17.36
CA ILE A 126 -6.36 30.88 -17.94
C ILE A 126 -5.46 30.48 -19.11
N LYS A 127 -5.22 31.40 -20.06
CA LYS A 127 -4.37 31.13 -21.22
C LYS A 127 -2.96 30.69 -20.83
N LYS A 128 -2.31 31.38 -19.89
CA LYS A 128 -0.98 31.00 -19.40
C LYS A 128 -1.00 29.61 -18.76
N SER A 129 -1.99 29.32 -17.92
CA SER A 129 -2.12 28.02 -17.27
C SER A 129 -2.36 26.89 -18.28
N GLU A 130 -3.13 27.13 -19.33
CA GLU A 130 -3.36 26.17 -20.41
C GLU A 130 -2.08 25.89 -21.21
N GLU A 131 -1.31 26.93 -21.52
CA GLU A 131 0.00 26.80 -22.19
C GLU A 131 0.99 25.99 -21.34
N GLU A 132 1.08 26.26 -20.04
CA GLU A 132 1.92 25.50 -19.09
C GLU A 132 1.48 24.04 -18.95
N MET A 133 0.17 23.78 -18.82
CA MET A 133 -0.38 22.43 -18.77
C MET A 133 -0.12 21.65 -20.06
N LEU A 134 -0.23 22.30 -21.22
CA LEU A 134 0.07 21.67 -22.50
C LEU A 134 1.57 21.37 -22.65
N ALA A 135 2.45 22.26 -22.22
CA ALA A 135 3.89 22.06 -22.26
C ALA A 135 4.30 20.88 -21.36
N THR A 136 3.86 20.86 -20.10
CA THR A 136 4.12 19.78 -19.15
C THR A 136 3.55 18.45 -19.64
N ARG A 137 2.34 18.44 -20.21
CA ARG A 137 1.75 17.23 -20.80
C ARG A 137 2.59 16.68 -21.95
N LYS A 138 3.10 17.55 -22.84
CA LYS A 138 3.98 17.13 -23.95
C LYS A 138 5.29 16.54 -23.43
N GLU A 139 5.89 17.17 -22.42
CA GLU A 139 7.12 16.66 -21.79
C GLU A 139 6.90 15.28 -21.14
N HIS A 140 5.82 15.14 -20.37
CA HIS A 140 5.45 13.86 -19.77
C HIS A 140 5.20 12.79 -20.84
N HIS A 141 4.53 13.12 -21.94
CA HIS A 141 4.30 12.19 -23.02
C HIS A 141 5.60 11.74 -23.69
N ALA A 142 6.50 12.67 -23.99
CA ALA A 142 7.83 12.35 -24.53
C ALA A 142 8.63 11.44 -23.58
N ARG A 143 8.56 11.70 -22.25
CA ARG A 143 9.20 10.86 -21.25
C ARG A 143 8.61 9.44 -21.22
N ILE A 144 7.29 9.31 -21.32
CA ILE A 144 6.62 7.99 -21.39
C ILE A 144 7.08 7.22 -22.63
N GLU A 145 7.16 7.87 -23.79
CA GLU A 145 7.66 7.22 -25.01
C GLU A 145 9.11 6.74 -24.89
N LEU A 146 9.98 7.53 -24.26
CA LEU A 146 11.38 7.13 -23.99
C LEU A 146 11.44 5.92 -23.07
N LEU A 147 10.72 5.95 -21.95
CA LEU A 147 10.66 4.82 -21.01
C LEU A 147 10.09 3.57 -21.68
N GLN A 148 9.08 3.71 -22.54
CA GLN A 148 8.52 2.57 -23.29
C GLN A 148 9.55 1.96 -24.25
N LYS A 149 10.36 2.79 -24.92
CA LYS A 149 11.47 2.32 -25.76
C LYS A 149 12.53 1.57 -24.95
N GLU A 150 12.88 2.06 -23.76
CA GLU A 150 13.80 1.39 -22.85
C GLU A 150 13.25 0.04 -22.37
N ILE A 151 11.99 -0.01 -21.94
CA ILE A 151 11.30 -1.25 -21.54
C ILE A 151 11.35 -2.26 -22.69
N ASN A 152 10.97 -1.87 -23.90
CA ASN A 152 10.97 -2.75 -25.06
C ASN A 152 12.38 -3.28 -25.39
N SER A 153 13.42 -2.44 -25.24
CA SER A 153 14.82 -2.84 -25.39
C SER A 153 15.23 -3.88 -24.36
N PHE A 154 14.88 -3.68 -23.08
CA PHE A 154 15.16 -4.65 -22.02
C PHE A 154 14.42 -5.97 -22.21
N VAL A 155 13.15 -5.92 -22.60
CA VAL A 155 12.36 -7.12 -22.93
C VAL A 155 13.04 -7.92 -24.05
N GLY A 156 13.49 -7.24 -25.12
CA GLY A 156 14.25 -7.88 -26.20
C GLY A 156 15.55 -8.52 -25.73
N ARG A 157 16.31 -7.83 -24.87
CA ARG A 157 17.56 -8.36 -24.29
C ARG A 157 17.31 -9.59 -23.41
N ILE A 158 16.29 -9.57 -22.57
CA ILE A 158 15.90 -10.71 -21.72
C ILE A 158 15.50 -11.89 -22.59
N SER A 159 14.67 -11.67 -23.62
CA SER A 159 14.27 -12.73 -24.55
C SER A 159 15.49 -13.38 -25.22
N LEU A 160 16.47 -12.58 -25.66
CA LEU A 160 17.69 -13.10 -26.28
C LEU A 160 18.53 -13.93 -25.29
N ILE A 161 18.66 -13.47 -24.04
CA ILE A 161 19.37 -14.21 -22.99
C ILE A 161 18.67 -15.54 -22.71
N ASN A 162 17.34 -15.55 -22.62
CA ASN A 162 16.57 -16.77 -22.39
C ASN A 162 16.76 -17.79 -23.50
N VAL A 163 16.75 -17.36 -24.77
CA VAL A 163 17.05 -18.25 -25.92
C VAL A 163 18.46 -18.81 -25.83
N LYS A 164 19.47 -18.01 -25.44
CA LYS A 164 20.84 -18.50 -25.26
C LYS A 164 20.96 -19.49 -24.10
N ASN A 165 20.28 -19.21 -22.99
CA ASN A 165 20.33 -20.07 -21.80
C ASN A 165 19.64 -21.40 -22.06
N THR A 166 18.47 -21.40 -22.69
CA THR A 166 17.76 -22.63 -23.08
C THR A 166 18.60 -23.50 -24.01
N ALA A 167 19.21 -22.93 -25.05
CA ALA A 167 20.13 -23.67 -25.91
C ALA A 167 21.32 -24.27 -25.14
N ARG A 168 21.91 -23.50 -24.22
CA ARG A 168 23.02 -23.97 -23.38
C ARG A 168 22.58 -25.09 -22.42
N GLU A 169 21.38 -25.01 -21.85
CA GLU A 169 20.81 -26.04 -20.99
C GLU A 169 20.59 -27.34 -21.76
N GLU A 170 20.04 -27.28 -22.97
CA GLU A 170 19.88 -28.45 -23.84
C GLU A 170 21.21 -29.12 -24.15
N ASP A 171 22.25 -28.34 -24.47
CA ASP A 171 23.59 -28.88 -24.74
C ASP A 171 24.21 -29.53 -23.50
N LEU A 172 24.05 -28.91 -22.32
CA LEU A 172 24.50 -29.50 -21.06
C LEU A 172 23.75 -30.80 -20.72
N GLN A 173 22.45 -30.86 -20.99
CA GLN A 173 21.65 -32.07 -20.79
C GLN A 173 22.12 -33.21 -21.70
N LYS A 174 22.45 -32.93 -22.97
CA LYS A 174 23.02 -33.92 -23.89
C LYS A 174 24.36 -34.46 -23.36
N ILE A 175 25.28 -33.58 -22.96
CA ILE A 175 26.58 -33.97 -22.40
C ILE A 175 26.41 -34.80 -21.13
N HIS A 176 25.49 -34.40 -20.25
CA HIS A 176 25.18 -35.13 -19.03
C HIS A 176 24.69 -36.55 -19.36
N LEU A 177 23.72 -36.68 -20.27
CA LEU A 177 23.16 -37.97 -20.68
C LEU A 177 24.23 -38.88 -21.30
N GLU A 178 25.09 -38.35 -22.19
CA GLU A 178 26.20 -39.10 -22.77
C GLU A 178 27.17 -39.61 -21.70
N THR A 179 27.53 -38.75 -20.74
CA THR A 179 28.46 -39.10 -19.66
C THR A 179 27.86 -40.13 -18.71
N GLN A 180 26.57 -39.98 -18.41
CA GLN A 180 25.82 -40.93 -17.59
C GLN A 180 25.77 -42.31 -18.27
N ASN A 181 25.45 -42.36 -19.57
CA ASN A 181 25.42 -43.60 -20.34
C ASN A 181 26.79 -44.29 -20.36
N LYS A 182 27.87 -43.55 -20.64
CA LYS A 182 29.25 -44.08 -20.57
C LYS A 182 29.57 -44.66 -19.19
N SER A 183 29.15 -43.99 -18.13
CA SER A 183 29.36 -44.47 -16.75
C SER A 183 28.60 -45.77 -16.48
N ILE A 184 27.35 -45.86 -16.92
CA ILE A 184 26.52 -47.07 -16.81
C ILE A 184 27.16 -48.23 -17.58
N GLU A 185 27.64 -47.99 -18.81
CA GLU A 185 28.31 -49.01 -19.62
C GLU A 185 29.60 -49.52 -18.95
N LEU A 186 30.41 -48.61 -18.38
CA LEU A 186 31.62 -48.98 -17.65
C LEU A 186 31.32 -49.81 -16.40
N LEU A 187 30.30 -49.43 -15.62
CA LEU A 187 29.84 -50.22 -14.48
C LEU A 187 29.37 -51.60 -14.91
N ALA A 188 28.54 -51.70 -15.95
CA ALA A 188 28.07 -52.97 -16.48
C ALA A 188 29.20 -53.86 -17.01
N LYS A 189 30.28 -53.27 -17.55
CA LYS A 189 31.49 -54.02 -17.93
C LYS A 189 32.24 -54.53 -16.69
N TYR A 190 32.45 -53.67 -15.71
CA TYR A 190 33.12 -54.02 -14.46
C TYR A 190 32.40 -55.16 -13.73
N ASP A 191 31.07 -55.08 -13.58
CA ASP A 191 30.27 -56.12 -12.92
C ASP A 191 30.33 -57.45 -13.66
N ARG A 192 30.33 -57.43 -15.01
CA ARG A 192 30.52 -58.64 -15.82
C ARG A 192 31.89 -59.28 -15.59
N ASP A 193 32.96 -58.47 -15.62
CA ASP A 193 34.33 -58.94 -15.46
C ASP A 193 34.57 -59.50 -14.04
N ILE A 194 34.07 -58.81 -13.01
CA ILE A 194 34.11 -59.31 -11.63
C ILE A 194 33.30 -60.58 -11.49
N GLY A 195 32.07 -60.61 -12.01
CA GLY A 195 31.22 -61.79 -11.95
C GLY A 195 31.85 -63.00 -12.68
N ALA A 196 32.63 -62.78 -13.74
CA ALA A 196 33.39 -63.84 -14.41
C ALA A 196 34.57 -64.32 -13.55
N LYS A 197 35.32 -63.40 -12.95
CA LYS A 197 36.46 -63.71 -12.07
C LYS A 197 36.04 -64.45 -10.80
N CYS A 198 34.96 -64.03 -10.15
CA CYS A 198 34.41 -64.72 -8.97
C CYS A 198 34.01 -66.15 -9.30
N ARG A 199 33.29 -66.36 -10.42
CA ARG A 199 32.93 -67.71 -10.89
C ARG A 199 34.15 -68.58 -11.21
N LEU A 200 35.20 -67.99 -11.77
CA LEU A 200 36.45 -68.70 -12.03
C LEU A 200 37.16 -69.06 -10.71
N PHE A 201 37.23 -68.12 -9.77
CA PHE A 201 37.83 -68.32 -8.46
C PHE A 201 37.14 -69.42 -7.66
N GLU A 202 35.79 -69.45 -7.66
CA GLU A 202 35.00 -70.52 -7.04
C GLU A 202 35.33 -71.88 -7.67
N LYS A 203 35.36 -71.97 -9.00
CA LYS A 203 35.72 -73.20 -9.72
C LYS A 203 37.13 -73.68 -9.39
N LEU A 204 38.10 -72.77 -9.35
CA LEU A 204 39.50 -73.11 -9.02
C LEU A 204 39.64 -73.54 -7.57
N THR A 205 38.97 -72.85 -6.64
CA THR A 205 38.94 -73.21 -5.22
C THR A 205 38.37 -74.61 -5.02
N LEU A 206 37.25 -74.94 -5.70
CA LEU A 206 36.68 -76.29 -5.66
C LEU A 206 37.65 -77.35 -6.19
N LYS A 207 38.30 -77.10 -7.34
CA LYS A 207 39.31 -78.01 -7.89
C LYS A 207 40.50 -78.18 -6.97
N ASN A 208 41.00 -77.09 -6.37
CA ASN A 208 42.11 -77.14 -5.43
C ASN A 208 41.76 -77.99 -4.20
N ASN A 209 40.57 -77.80 -3.64
CA ASN A 209 40.09 -78.60 -2.51
C ASN A 209 39.98 -80.10 -2.85
N ILE A 210 39.63 -80.46 -4.09
CA ILE A 210 39.63 -81.85 -4.56
C ILE A 210 41.06 -82.38 -4.66
N LEU A 211 41.96 -81.65 -5.32
CA LEU A 211 43.36 -82.04 -5.48
C LEU A 211 44.08 -82.19 -4.14
N GLU A 212 43.82 -81.31 -3.16
CA GLU A 212 44.37 -81.42 -1.81
C GLU A 212 43.91 -82.70 -1.10
N LYS A 213 42.65 -83.14 -1.32
CA LYS A 213 42.16 -84.41 -0.78
C LYS A 213 42.84 -85.60 -1.46
N GLU A 214 42.91 -85.60 -2.79
CA GLU A 214 43.58 -86.65 -3.57
C GLU A 214 45.06 -86.76 -3.20
N GLN A 215 45.75 -85.62 -3.03
CA GLN A 215 47.14 -85.58 -2.60
C GLN A 215 47.30 -86.22 -1.21
N LYS A 216 46.42 -85.88 -0.25
CA LYS A 216 46.44 -86.49 1.09
C LYS A 216 46.23 -88.00 1.02
N GLU A 217 45.28 -88.47 0.21
CA GLU A 217 45.04 -89.90 0.00
C GLU A 217 46.26 -90.61 -0.62
N LEU A 218 46.88 -90.01 -1.64
CA LEU A 218 48.08 -90.56 -2.26
C LEU A 218 49.26 -90.62 -1.29
N CYS A 219 49.46 -89.58 -0.46
CA CYS A 219 50.46 -89.59 0.60
C CYS A 219 50.25 -90.73 1.60
N ILE A 220 48.99 -90.98 2.01
CA ILE A 220 48.65 -92.11 2.89
C ILE A 220 48.96 -93.45 2.20
N ARG A 221 48.55 -93.62 0.93
CA ARG A 221 48.82 -94.85 0.17
C ARG A 221 50.32 -95.10 0.01
N LEU A 222 51.09 -94.06 -0.29
CA LEU A 222 52.54 -94.14 -0.44
C LEU A 222 53.23 -94.49 0.88
N ALA A 223 52.79 -93.90 2.00
CA ALA A 223 53.27 -94.28 3.32
C ALA A 223 53.01 -95.77 3.61
N ASN A 224 51.80 -96.26 3.32
CA ASN A 224 51.45 -97.67 3.48
C ASN A 224 52.29 -98.59 2.57
N GLN A 225 52.51 -98.22 1.32
CA GLN A 225 53.35 -98.98 0.38
C GLN A 225 54.81 -99.04 0.85
N ASN A 226 55.36 -97.96 1.39
CA ASN A 226 56.71 -97.96 1.93
C ASN A 226 56.85 -98.92 3.10
N VAL A 227 55.86 -98.96 4.01
CA VAL A 227 55.85 -99.94 5.12
C VAL A 227 55.86 -101.38 4.57
N LEU A 228 54.98 -101.69 3.60
CA LEU A 228 54.93 -103.02 2.98
C LEU A 228 56.22 -103.38 2.25
N TYR A 229 56.84 -102.42 1.55
CA TYR A 229 58.10 -102.64 0.84
C TYR A 229 59.25 -102.95 1.82
N VAL A 230 59.35 -102.20 2.93
CA VAL A 230 60.36 -102.45 3.97
C VAL A 230 60.18 -103.85 4.54
N GLN A 231 58.95 -104.23 4.90
CA GLN A 231 58.63 -105.58 5.41
C GLN A 231 59.01 -106.68 4.40
N LEU A 232 58.62 -106.54 3.14
CA LEU A 232 58.95 -107.52 2.10
C LEU A 232 60.46 -107.64 1.88
N LYS A 233 61.18 -106.52 1.96
CA LYS A 233 62.64 -106.50 1.82
C LYS A 233 63.32 -107.21 3.00
N GLU A 234 62.85 -106.98 4.22
CA GLU A 234 63.30 -107.69 5.42
C GLU A 234 63.05 -109.20 5.27
N GLU A 235 61.84 -109.62 4.87
CA GLU A 235 61.52 -111.03 4.60
C GLU A 235 62.41 -111.66 3.51
N GLN A 236 62.74 -110.92 2.46
CA GLN A 236 63.66 -111.38 1.41
C GLN A 236 65.08 -111.55 1.95
N GLU A 237 65.59 -110.60 2.73
CA GLU A 237 66.91 -110.68 3.36
C GLU A 237 66.97 -111.87 4.33
N GLU A 238 65.93 -112.09 5.13
CA GLU A 238 65.78 -113.27 5.99
C GLU A 238 65.75 -114.58 5.20
N ALA A 239 65.03 -114.64 4.09
CA ALA A 239 64.96 -115.82 3.23
C ALA A 239 66.33 -116.13 2.59
N ILE A 240 67.04 -115.11 2.11
CA ILE A 240 68.39 -115.25 1.53
C ILE A 240 69.39 -115.73 2.60
N THR A 241 69.39 -115.11 3.78
CA THR A 241 70.28 -115.51 4.87
C THR A 241 69.99 -116.94 5.34
N LYS A 242 68.72 -117.32 5.48
CA LYS A 242 68.31 -118.68 5.82
C LYS A 242 68.76 -119.70 4.77
N ALA A 243 68.52 -119.42 3.48
CA ALA A 243 68.97 -120.29 2.39
C ALA A 243 70.51 -120.45 2.37
N PHE A 244 71.25 -119.36 2.62
CA PHE A 244 72.71 -119.39 2.73
C PHE A 244 73.21 -120.22 3.91
N VAL A 245 72.60 -120.07 5.10
CA VAL A 245 72.90 -120.85 6.31
C VAL A 245 72.62 -122.34 6.09
N GLU A 246 71.48 -122.68 5.50
CA GLU A 246 71.13 -124.06 5.14
C GLU A 246 72.15 -124.66 4.14
N GLY A 247 72.58 -123.87 3.16
CA GLY A 247 73.65 -124.23 2.22
C GLY A 247 74.99 -124.49 2.91
N LEU A 248 75.39 -123.62 3.84
CA LEU A 248 76.58 -123.79 4.67
C LEU A 248 76.51 -125.04 5.56
N GLU A 249 75.37 -125.30 6.20
CA GLU A 249 75.18 -126.50 7.03
C GLU A 249 75.24 -127.78 6.20
N LYS A 250 74.62 -127.80 5.01
CA LYS A 250 74.77 -128.90 4.05
C LYS A 250 76.23 -129.08 3.63
N PHE A 251 76.96 -128.00 3.37
CA PHE A 251 78.38 -128.05 3.04
C PHE A 251 79.23 -128.62 4.19
N LYS A 252 79.01 -128.16 5.44
CA LYS A 252 79.68 -128.68 6.64
C LYS A 252 79.42 -130.18 6.81
N ARG A 253 78.17 -130.63 6.70
CA ARG A 253 77.79 -132.06 6.76
C ARG A 253 78.48 -132.86 5.67
N ASN A 254 78.49 -132.37 4.43
CA ASN A 254 79.17 -133.03 3.30
C ASN A 254 80.70 -133.08 3.49
N ARG A 255 81.31 -132.02 4.01
CA ARG A 255 82.75 -131.99 4.32
C ARG A 255 83.09 -132.96 5.44
N ALA A 256 82.32 -132.99 6.52
CA ALA A 256 82.48 -133.94 7.61
C ALA A 256 82.36 -135.39 7.10
N ALA A 257 81.34 -135.67 6.28
CA ALA A 257 81.17 -136.97 5.63
C ALA A 257 82.38 -137.34 4.75
N LYS A 258 82.90 -136.42 3.93
CA LYS A 258 84.13 -136.64 3.13
C LYS A 258 85.35 -136.90 4.01
N ILE A 259 85.53 -136.18 5.13
CA ILE A 259 86.63 -136.41 6.07
C ILE A 259 86.51 -137.79 6.69
N ILE A 260 85.34 -138.17 7.21
CA ILE A 260 85.05 -139.49 7.79
C ILE A 260 85.31 -140.60 6.75
N GLN A 261 84.83 -140.43 5.52
CA GLN A 261 85.08 -141.38 4.43
C GLN A 261 86.58 -141.51 4.13
N ARG A 262 87.32 -140.40 4.11
CA ARG A 262 88.76 -140.39 3.82
C ARG A 262 89.55 -141.05 4.95
N THR A 263 89.26 -140.73 6.22
CA THR A 263 89.91 -141.37 7.37
C THR A 263 89.57 -142.85 7.46
N TRP A 264 88.33 -143.25 7.15
CA TRP A 264 87.93 -144.66 7.04
C TRP A 264 88.69 -145.41 5.95
N ARG A 265 88.82 -144.81 4.75
CA ARG A 265 89.63 -145.38 3.66
C ARG A 265 91.10 -145.54 4.08
N SER A 266 91.72 -144.52 4.66
CA SER A 266 93.11 -144.61 5.15
C SER A 266 93.28 -145.58 6.32
N TYR A 267 92.28 -145.76 7.19
CA TYR A 267 92.29 -146.79 8.23
C TYR A 267 92.23 -148.20 7.61
N ARG A 268 91.34 -148.41 6.63
CA ARG A 268 91.23 -149.67 5.87
C ARG A 268 92.52 -150.00 5.12
N GLU A 269 93.14 -149.03 4.47
CA GLU A 269 94.45 -149.18 3.82
C GLU A 269 95.55 -149.58 4.82
N ARG A 270 95.59 -148.94 6.00
CA ARG A 270 96.53 -149.31 7.08
C ARG A 270 96.29 -150.74 7.58
N LEU A 271 95.05 -151.19 7.70
CA LEU A 271 94.68 -152.57 8.02
C LEU A 271 95.18 -153.57 6.96
N LEU A 272 95.04 -153.23 5.67
CA LEU A 272 95.51 -154.06 4.56
C LEU A 272 97.04 -154.12 4.48
N LEU A 273 97.74 -153.00 4.75
CA LEU A 273 99.21 -152.95 4.82
C LEU A 273 99.76 -153.76 6.01
N LYS A 274 99.09 -153.74 7.17
CA LYS A 274 99.41 -154.64 8.30
C LYS A 274 99.24 -156.12 7.93
N LYS A 275 98.25 -156.47 7.09
CA LYS A 275 98.10 -157.84 6.54
C LYS A 275 99.20 -158.21 5.54
N LYS A 276 99.66 -157.28 4.68
CA LYS A 276 100.75 -157.53 3.71
C LYS A 276 102.13 -157.73 4.36
N LYS A 277 102.49 -156.97 5.42
CA LYS A 277 103.79 -157.13 6.12
C LYS A 277 103.98 -158.49 6.82
N LYS A 278 102.90 -159.24 7.11
CA LYS A 278 103.01 -160.61 7.67
C LYS A 278 103.37 -161.68 6.63
N LYS A 279 103.20 -161.44 5.32
CA LYS A 279 103.45 -162.45 4.28
C LYS A 279 104.88 -162.48 3.74
N THR A 280 105.69 -161.44 3.94
CA THR A 280 107.06 -161.33 3.39
C THR A 280 108.18 -161.86 4.28
N LYS A 281 107.88 -162.50 5.43
CA LYS A 281 108.89 -163.08 6.36
C LYS A 281 109.10 -164.60 6.23
N LYS A 282 108.73 -165.22 5.10
CA LYS A 282 109.11 -166.59 4.74
C LYS A 282 109.69 -166.64 3.32
N LYS A 283 110.93 -166.18 3.19
CA LYS A 283 111.97 -166.67 2.27
C LYS A 283 113.30 -166.11 2.77
#